data_AF-A0A9D7D627-F1
#
_entry.id   AF-A0A9D7D627-F1
#
_cell.length_a   1.000
_cell.length_b   1.000
_cell.length_c   1.000
_cell.angle_alpha   90.00
_cell.angle_beta   90.00
_cell.angle_gamma   90.00
#
_symmetry.space_group_name_H-M   'P 1'
#
loop_
_entity.id
_entity.type
_entity.pdbx_description
1 polymer ?
#
loop_
_entity_poly.entity_id
_entity_poly.type
_entity_poly.pdbx_seq_one_letter_code
_entity_poly.pdbx_strand_id
1 'polypeptide(L)'
;MIESLPLLLALAAIGAAAFFAWRAMQAQSLAGGAELLKGERDRALAELKVLREDNTRLTAELAATQAQKAERSESEEARFLALAAKALEASQTNFMTLANETFEKHKQAAQGGVKEVLQPAQEQLAKLALNVEALEKARLQDKSAINEQVKQIVEAVGSSNKTTQNLLTALRASPKMRGRWGEQTLRNVLELSGLSAHVDFQEQFSTTDGEGARLRPDVVINLPGGRCIVGRLEGGALGLSRCCRSDG
;
A
#
# COMPACT_ATOMS: atom_id res chain seq x y z
N MET A 1 154.87 -20.46 -77.72
CA MET A 1 153.72 -19.79 -77.07
C MET A 1 152.36 -20.14 -77.68
N ILE A 2 152.24 -21.14 -78.57
CA ILE A 2 150.98 -21.43 -79.30
C ILE A 2 150.24 -22.69 -78.78
N GLU A 3 150.87 -23.54 -77.94
CA GLU A 3 150.30 -24.83 -77.53
C GLU A 3 149.29 -24.78 -76.35
N SER A 4 149.17 -23.68 -75.60
CA SER A 4 148.27 -23.58 -74.43
C SER A 4 146.87 -23.02 -74.72
N LEU A 5 146.66 -22.47 -75.92
CA LEU A 5 145.39 -21.88 -76.36
C LEU A 5 144.23 -22.89 -76.52
N PRO A 6 144.42 -24.12 -77.06
CA PRO A 6 143.32 -25.08 -77.17
C PRO A 6 142.83 -25.62 -75.82
N LEU A 7 143.71 -25.72 -74.81
CA LEU A 7 143.34 -26.17 -73.46
C LEU A 7 142.45 -25.16 -72.72
N LEU A 8 142.71 -23.86 -72.88
CA LEU A 8 141.88 -22.81 -72.29
C LEU A 8 140.49 -22.73 -72.93
N LEU A 9 140.40 -22.93 -74.26
CA LEU A 9 139.12 -22.99 -74.97
C LEU A 9 138.28 -24.21 -74.53
N ALA A 10 138.92 -25.37 -74.33
CA ALA A 10 138.25 -26.57 -73.84
C ALA A 10 137.69 -26.38 -72.42
N LEU A 11 138.45 -25.77 -71.50
CA LEU A 11 137.98 -25.46 -70.13
C LEU A 11 136.84 -24.45 -70.12
N ALA A 12 136.90 -23.42 -70.98
CA ALA A 12 135.81 -22.45 -71.13
C ALA A 12 134.53 -23.11 -71.69
N ALA A 13 134.66 -24.02 -72.65
CA ALA A 13 133.54 -24.78 -73.19
C ALA A 13 132.89 -25.70 -72.15
N ILE A 14 133.70 -26.39 -71.33
CA ILE A 14 133.21 -27.23 -70.22
C ILE A 14 132.52 -26.37 -69.16
N GLY A 15 133.10 -25.23 -68.78
CA GLY A 15 132.51 -24.28 -67.84
C GLY A 15 131.19 -23.69 -68.34
N ALA A 16 131.12 -23.34 -69.62
CA ALA A 16 129.88 -22.88 -70.24
C ALA A 16 128.82 -23.98 -70.26
N ALA A 17 129.18 -25.21 -70.64
CA ALA A 17 128.27 -26.34 -70.64
C ALA A 17 127.73 -26.65 -69.22
N ALA A 18 128.59 -26.62 -68.20
CA ALA A 18 128.19 -26.78 -66.81
C ALA A 18 127.28 -25.64 -66.33
N PHE A 19 127.56 -24.38 -66.72
CA PHE A 19 126.72 -23.23 -66.40
C PHE A 19 125.34 -23.33 -67.05
N PHE A 20 125.26 -23.72 -68.33
CA PHE A 20 123.99 -23.95 -69.02
C PHE A 20 123.22 -25.13 -68.42
N ALA A 21 123.90 -26.21 -68.03
CA ALA A 21 123.27 -27.35 -67.36
C ALA A 21 122.74 -26.97 -65.97
N TRP A 22 123.50 -26.21 -65.17
CA TRP A 22 123.06 -25.70 -63.87
C TRP A 22 121.88 -24.72 -64.02
N ARG A 23 121.94 -23.80 -64.99
CA ARG A 23 120.83 -22.90 -65.34
C ARG A 23 119.58 -23.66 -65.76
N ALA A 24 119.72 -24.69 -66.59
CA ALA A 24 118.61 -25.54 -67.03
C ALA A 24 118.02 -26.32 -65.86
N MET A 25 118.85 -26.91 -65.00
CA MET A 25 118.41 -27.65 -63.81
C MET A 25 117.74 -26.73 -62.78
N GLN A 26 118.26 -25.52 -62.59
CA GLN A 26 117.66 -24.52 -61.70
C GLN A 26 116.33 -24.02 -62.26
N ALA A 27 116.23 -23.76 -63.57
CA ALA A 27 114.98 -23.43 -64.23
C ALA A 27 113.94 -24.57 -64.11
N GLN A 28 114.36 -25.83 -64.25
CA GLN A 28 113.50 -27.00 -64.07
C GLN A 28 112.95 -27.10 -62.63
N SER A 29 113.79 -26.87 -61.63
CA SER A 29 113.39 -26.90 -60.21
C SER A 29 112.41 -25.79 -59.84
N LEU A 30 112.63 -24.57 -60.36
CA LEU A 30 111.74 -23.42 -60.18
C LEU A 30 110.41 -23.62 -60.91
N ALA A 31 110.43 -24.21 -62.11
CA ALA A 31 109.22 -24.55 -62.86
C ALA A 31 108.37 -25.60 -62.13
N GLY A 32 108.99 -26.64 -61.57
CA GLY A 32 108.28 -27.64 -60.75
C GLY A 32 107.64 -27.05 -59.49
N GLY A 33 108.33 -26.16 -58.78
CA GLY A 33 107.76 -25.44 -57.63
C GLY A 33 106.60 -24.51 -58.04
N ALA A 34 106.70 -23.84 -59.18
CA ALA A 34 105.63 -22.99 -59.69
C ALA A 34 104.37 -23.78 -60.11
N GLU A 35 104.51 -25.00 -60.65
CA GLU A 35 103.36 -25.86 -60.95
C GLU A 35 102.66 -26.37 -59.70
N LEU A 36 103.40 -26.77 -58.66
CA LEU A 36 102.84 -27.19 -57.38
C LEU A 36 102.02 -26.06 -56.74
N LEU A 37 102.58 -24.85 -56.68
CA LEU A 37 101.89 -23.67 -56.14
C LEU A 37 100.64 -23.29 -56.96
N LYS A 38 100.68 -23.43 -58.29
CA LYS A 38 99.50 -23.24 -59.13
C LYS A 38 98.42 -24.28 -58.82
N GLY A 39 98.80 -25.55 -58.66
CA GLY A 39 97.87 -26.63 -58.31
C GLY A 39 97.21 -26.42 -56.94
N GLU A 40 97.97 -25.99 -55.93
CA GLU A 40 97.44 -25.64 -54.61
C GLU A 40 96.48 -24.44 -54.66
N ARG A 41 96.85 -23.38 -55.39
CA ARG A 41 95.95 -22.24 -55.63
C ARG A 41 94.68 -22.68 -56.34
N ASP A 42 94.77 -23.53 -57.36
CA ASP A 42 93.61 -23.95 -58.14
C ASP A 42 92.66 -24.84 -57.31
N ARG A 43 93.22 -25.68 -56.42
CA ARG A 43 92.44 -26.43 -55.41
C ARG A 43 91.74 -25.49 -54.42
N ALA A 44 92.45 -24.51 -53.87
CA ALA A 44 91.88 -23.52 -52.95
C ALA A 44 90.79 -22.66 -53.61
N LEU A 45 90.97 -22.30 -54.89
CA LEU A 45 89.95 -21.59 -55.66
C LEU A 45 88.72 -22.44 -55.94
N ALA A 46 88.88 -23.74 -56.18
CA ALA A 46 87.76 -24.67 -56.33
C ALA A 46 86.98 -24.80 -55.01
N GLU A 47 87.67 -24.97 -53.88
CA GLU A 47 87.06 -25.04 -52.55
C GLU A 47 86.29 -23.76 -52.20
N LEU A 48 86.87 -22.57 -52.47
CA LEU A 48 86.18 -21.30 -52.26
C LEU A 48 84.94 -21.11 -53.13
N LYS A 49 84.89 -21.70 -54.33
CA LYS A 49 83.68 -21.66 -55.18
C LYS A 49 82.57 -22.52 -54.57
N VAL A 50 82.89 -23.75 -54.18
CA VAL A 50 81.95 -24.65 -53.52
C VAL A 50 81.41 -24.02 -52.23
N LEU A 51 82.30 -23.47 -51.40
CA LEU A 51 81.89 -22.84 -50.15
C LEU A 51 80.99 -21.61 -50.34
N ARG A 52 81.21 -20.84 -51.42
CA ARG A 52 80.33 -19.72 -51.79
C ARG A 52 78.97 -20.21 -52.28
N GLU A 53 78.94 -21.25 -53.11
CA GLU A 53 77.69 -21.88 -53.57
C GLU A 53 76.88 -22.40 -52.38
N ASP A 54 77.52 -23.11 -51.44
CA ASP A 54 76.88 -23.57 -50.22
C ASP A 54 76.38 -22.42 -49.35
N ASN A 55 77.14 -21.33 -49.20
CA ASN A 55 76.68 -20.14 -48.48
C ASN A 55 75.44 -19.51 -49.15
N THR A 56 75.45 -19.39 -50.48
CA THR A 56 74.29 -18.86 -51.22
C THR A 56 73.07 -19.77 -51.09
N ARG A 57 73.26 -21.10 -51.08
CA ARG A 57 72.17 -22.05 -50.86
C ARG A 57 71.62 -21.93 -49.43
N LEU A 58 72.49 -21.94 -48.42
CA LEU A 58 72.08 -21.84 -47.02
C LEU A 58 71.38 -20.51 -46.71
N THR A 59 71.88 -19.40 -47.25
CA THR A 59 71.22 -18.09 -47.09
C THR A 59 69.86 -18.05 -47.78
N ALA A 60 69.71 -18.67 -48.96
CA ALA A 60 68.41 -18.81 -49.63
C ALA A 60 67.43 -19.69 -48.83
N GLU A 61 67.88 -20.81 -48.26
CA GLU A 61 67.07 -21.68 -47.40
C GLU A 61 66.65 -20.97 -46.11
N LEU A 62 67.56 -20.22 -45.47
CA LEU A 62 67.24 -19.42 -44.30
C LEU A 62 66.23 -18.31 -44.62
N ALA A 63 66.38 -17.61 -45.76
CA ALA A 63 65.42 -16.62 -46.19
C ALA A 63 64.04 -17.23 -46.46
N ALA A 64 63.99 -18.39 -47.13
CA ALA A 64 62.74 -19.10 -47.42
C ALA A 64 62.04 -19.58 -46.12
N THR A 65 62.79 -20.16 -45.18
CA THR A 65 62.22 -20.61 -43.90
C THR A 65 61.78 -19.45 -43.00
N GLN A 66 62.48 -18.30 -43.04
CA GLN A 66 62.05 -17.10 -42.34
C GLN A 66 60.78 -16.52 -42.94
N ALA A 67 60.69 -16.44 -44.27
CA ALA A 67 59.47 -15.99 -44.96
C ALA A 67 58.28 -16.88 -44.62
N GLN A 68 58.46 -18.21 -44.65
CA GLN A 68 57.40 -19.15 -44.29
C GLN A 68 56.99 -19.02 -42.82
N LYS A 69 57.93 -18.78 -41.91
CA LYS A 69 57.62 -18.56 -40.48
C LYS A 69 56.85 -17.27 -40.28
N ALA A 70 57.24 -16.18 -40.96
CA ALA A 70 56.55 -14.89 -40.89
C ALA A 70 55.11 -14.98 -41.41
N GLU A 71 54.91 -15.60 -42.57
CA GLU A 71 53.58 -15.82 -43.12
C GLU A 71 52.72 -16.70 -42.20
N ARG A 72 53.32 -17.75 -41.63
CA ARG A 72 52.62 -18.61 -40.67
C ARG A 72 52.25 -17.85 -39.39
N SER A 73 53.14 -17.04 -38.82
CA SER A 73 52.84 -16.23 -37.64
C SER A 73 51.72 -15.23 -37.92
N GLU A 74 51.76 -14.53 -39.05
CA GLU A 74 50.68 -13.61 -39.43
C GLU A 74 49.33 -14.33 -39.57
N SER A 75 49.34 -15.52 -40.17
CA SER A 75 48.12 -16.34 -40.30
C SER A 75 47.60 -16.84 -38.95
N GLU A 76 48.49 -17.19 -38.02
CA GLU A 76 48.15 -17.68 -36.69
C GLU A 76 47.61 -16.54 -35.82
N GLU A 77 48.20 -15.35 -35.89
CA GLU A 77 47.70 -14.13 -35.24
C GLU A 77 46.31 -13.74 -35.76
N ALA A 78 46.10 -13.76 -37.08
CA ALA A 78 44.80 -13.47 -37.67
C ALA A 78 43.72 -14.48 -37.22
N ARG A 79 44.06 -15.77 -37.17
CA ARG A 79 43.17 -16.83 -36.66
C ARG A 79 42.87 -16.65 -35.18
N PHE A 80 43.87 -16.30 -34.39
CA PHE A 80 43.71 -16.06 -32.96
C PHE A 80 42.78 -14.87 -32.69
N LEU A 81 42.97 -13.76 -33.39
CA LEU A 81 42.10 -12.59 -33.28
C LEU A 81 40.66 -12.91 -33.70
N ALA A 82 40.47 -13.66 -34.79
CA ALA A 82 39.14 -14.08 -35.23
C ALA A 82 38.46 -15.00 -34.21
N LEU A 83 39.20 -15.96 -33.63
CA LEU A 83 38.67 -16.86 -32.61
C LEU A 83 38.34 -16.11 -31.31
N ALA A 84 39.20 -15.18 -30.89
CA ALA A 84 38.97 -14.35 -29.71
C ALA A 84 37.74 -13.45 -29.88
N ALA A 85 37.57 -12.83 -31.05
CA ALA A 85 36.39 -12.03 -31.37
C ALA A 85 35.12 -12.89 -31.33
N LYS A 86 35.15 -14.09 -31.93
CA LYS A 86 34.01 -15.02 -31.92
C LYS A 86 33.69 -15.54 -30.53
N ALA A 87 34.69 -15.84 -29.71
CA ALA A 87 34.51 -16.27 -28.33
C ALA A 87 33.92 -15.15 -27.47
N LEU A 88 34.37 -13.91 -27.67
CA LEU A 88 33.84 -12.74 -26.99
C LEU A 88 32.39 -12.47 -27.36
N GLU A 89 32.04 -12.53 -28.65
CA GLU A 89 30.66 -12.38 -29.13
C GLU A 89 29.74 -13.48 -28.57
N ALA A 90 30.19 -14.74 -28.57
CA ALA A 90 29.46 -15.84 -27.95
C ALA A 90 29.29 -15.64 -26.43
N SER A 91 30.31 -15.13 -25.74
CA SER A 91 30.21 -14.82 -24.31
C SER A 91 29.23 -13.67 -24.05
N GLN A 92 29.24 -12.62 -24.87
CA GLN A 92 28.36 -11.47 -24.73
C GLN A 92 26.89 -11.85 -24.98
N THR A 93 26.63 -12.63 -26.02
CA THR A 93 25.27 -13.13 -26.32
C THR A 93 24.75 -14.03 -25.20
N ASN A 94 25.56 -14.97 -24.71
CA ASN A 94 25.20 -15.81 -23.57
C ASN A 94 24.91 -14.98 -22.31
N PHE A 95 25.75 -13.97 -22.04
CA PHE A 95 25.54 -13.06 -20.92
C PHE A 95 24.23 -12.28 -21.04
N MET A 96 23.91 -11.74 -22.22
CA MET A 96 22.65 -11.02 -22.47
C MET A 96 21.43 -11.92 -22.32
N THR A 97 21.51 -13.16 -22.80
CA THR A 97 20.42 -14.14 -22.62
C THR A 97 20.20 -14.45 -21.14
N LEU A 98 21.26 -14.73 -20.38
CA LEU A 98 21.17 -15.01 -18.95
C LEU A 98 20.68 -13.78 -18.15
N ALA A 99 21.15 -12.58 -18.50
CA ALA A 99 20.71 -11.33 -17.90
C ALA A 99 19.22 -11.09 -18.16
N ASN A 100 18.73 -11.34 -19.39
CA ASN A 100 17.31 -11.22 -19.70
C ASN A 100 16.46 -12.25 -18.97
N GLU A 101 16.89 -13.51 -18.91
CA GLU A 101 16.17 -14.56 -18.17
C GLU A 101 16.08 -14.26 -16.67
N THR A 102 17.19 -13.81 -16.07
CA THR A 102 17.21 -13.41 -14.65
C THR A 102 16.34 -12.18 -14.41
N PHE A 103 16.41 -11.17 -15.29
CA PHE A 103 15.57 -9.97 -15.20
C PHE A 103 14.08 -10.30 -15.32
N GLU A 104 13.67 -11.13 -16.27
CA GLU A 104 12.27 -11.56 -16.41
C GLU A 104 11.81 -12.39 -15.21
N LYS A 105 12.64 -13.27 -14.65
CA LYS A 105 12.35 -13.96 -13.38
C LYS A 105 12.15 -12.99 -12.23
N HIS A 106 13.01 -11.98 -12.09
CA HIS A 106 12.86 -10.96 -11.06
C HIS A 106 11.62 -10.09 -11.25
N LYS A 107 11.30 -9.73 -12.50
CA LYS A 107 10.08 -8.98 -12.84
C LYS A 107 8.82 -9.79 -12.54
N GLN A 108 8.79 -11.08 -12.89
CA GLN A 108 7.70 -11.97 -12.54
C GLN A 108 7.56 -12.16 -11.03
N ALA A 109 8.68 -12.34 -10.31
CA ALA A 109 8.68 -12.43 -8.85
C ALA A 109 8.19 -11.14 -8.19
N ALA A 110 8.60 -9.97 -8.70
CA ALA A 110 8.14 -8.67 -8.23
C ALA A 110 6.64 -8.47 -8.51
N GLN A 111 6.16 -8.80 -9.71
CA GLN A 111 4.73 -8.72 -10.05
C GLN A 111 3.88 -9.71 -9.24
N GLY A 112 4.38 -10.92 -9.02
CA GLY A 112 3.73 -11.94 -8.20
C GLY A 112 3.66 -11.55 -6.73
N GLY A 113 4.80 -11.19 -6.14
CA GLY A 113 4.88 -10.80 -4.73
C GLY A 113 4.11 -9.51 -4.42
N VAL A 114 4.11 -8.53 -5.34
CA VAL A 114 3.31 -7.31 -5.16
C VAL A 114 1.81 -7.62 -5.27
N LYS A 115 1.38 -8.48 -6.20
CA LYS A 115 -0.02 -8.91 -6.28
C LYS A 115 -0.45 -9.69 -5.04
N GLU A 116 0.39 -10.62 -4.58
CA GLU A 116 0.10 -11.47 -3.42
C GLU A 116 -0.03 -10.67 -2.12
N VAL A 117 0.76 -9.60 -1.97
CA VAL A 117 0.66 -8.69 -0.81
C VAL A 117 -0.52 -7.72 -0.94
N LEU A 118 -0.80 -7.20 -2.13
CA LEU A 118 -1.86 -6.20 -2.34
C LEU A 118 -3.27 -6.81 -2.38
N GLN A 119 -3.41 -8.04 -2.86
CA GLN A 119 -4.70 -8.72 -2.99
C GLN A 119 -5.46 -8.87 -1.65
N PRO A 120 -4.87 -9.38 -0.55
CA PRO A 120 -5.57 -9.47 0.73
C PRO A 120 -5.88 -8.08 1.32
N ALA A 121 -5.02 -7.08 1.10
CA ALA A 121 -5.29 -5.71 1.54
C ALA A 121 -6.51 -5.11 0.81
N GLN A 122 -6.61 -5.34 -0.49
CA GLN A 122 -7.73 -4.88 -1.31
C GLN A 122 -9.05 -5.57 -0.92
N GLU A 123 -9.01 -6.88 -0.64
CA GLU A 123 -10.17 -7.62 -0.12
C GLU A 123 -10.61 -7.15 1.26
N GLN A 124 -9.67 -6.87 2.17
CA GLN A 124 -10.01 -6.35 3.49
C GLN A 124 -10.59 -4.94 3.44
N LEU A 125 -10.07 -4.07 2.56
CA LEU A 125 -10.65 -2.74 2.35
C LEU A 125 -12.07 -2.83 1.76
N ALA A 126 -12.32 -3.77 0.84
CA ALA A 126 -13.67 -4.00 0.30
C ALA A 126 -14.64 -4.50 1.39
N LYS A 127 -14.20 -5.43 2.25
CA LYS A 127 -15.00 -5.90 3.40
C LYS A 127 -15.28 -4.77 4.40
N LEU A 128 -14.28 -3.93 4.69
CA LEU A 128 -14.45 -2.78 5.57
C LEU A 128 -15.46 -1.78 5.00
N ALA A 129 -15.38 -1.47 3.70
CA ALA A 129 -16.33 -0.58 3.04
C ALA A 129 -17.78 -1.10 3.16
N LEU A 130 -17.99 -2.41 2.92
CA LEU A 130 -19.30 -3.04 3.09
C LEU A 130 -19.80 -2.99 4.55
N ASN A 131 -18.92 -3.26 5.51
CA ASN A 131 -19.27 -3.21 6.93
C ASN A 131 -19.62 -1.79 7.40
N VAL A 132 -18.89 -0.77 6.91
CA VAL A 132 -19.18 0.63 7.22
C VAL A 132 -20.52 1.06 6.63
N GLU A 133 -20.82 0.66 5.38
CA GLU A 133 -22.12 0.94 4.78
C GLU A 133 -23.27 0.27 5.55
N ALA A 134 -23.07 -0.99 5.97
CA ALA A 134 -24.05 -1.70 6.79
C ALA A 134 -24.24 -1.04 8.16
N LEU A 135 -23.16 -0.59 8.80
CA LEU A 135 -23.19 0.12 10.08
C LEU A 135 -23.93 1.46 9.97
N GLU A 136 -23.66 2.25 8.93
CA GLU A 136 -24.36 3.52 8.71
C GLU A 136 -25.85 3.30 8.46
N LYS A 137 -26.24 2.26 7.70
CA LYS A 137 -27.66 1.88 7.53
C LYS A 137 -28.31 1.51 8.86
N ALA A 138 -27.67 0.65 9.67
CA ALA A 138 -28.19 0.28 10.99
C ALA A 138 -28.32 1.51 11.90
N ARG A 139 -27.31 2.38 11.90
CA ARG A 139 -27.32 3.63 12.68
C ARG A 139 -28.44 4.58 12.29
N LEU A 140 -28.76 4.68 11.00
CA LEU A 140 -29.89 5.48 10.52
C LEU A 140 -31.23 4.88 10.94
N GLN A 141 -31.36 3.55 10.89
CA GLN A 141 -32.54 2.84 11.38
C GLN A 141 -32.76 3.05 12.88
N ASP A 142 -31.70 2.90 13.69
CA ASP A 142 -31.76 3.12 15.14
C ASP A 142 -32.13 4.58 15.46
N LYS A 143 -31.52 5.56 14.77
CA LYS A 143 -31.90 6.97 14.91
C LYS A 143 -33.37 7.21 14.56
N SER A 144 -33.88 6.57 13.52
CA SER A 144 -35.30 6.67 13.14
C SER A 144 -36.19 6.07 14.20
N ALA A 145 -35.85 4.90 14.73
CA ALA A 145 -36.60 4.23 15.79
C ALA A 145 -36.63 5.07 17.08
N ILE A 146 -35.50 5.66 17.48
CA ILE A 146 -35.42 6.56 18.64
C ILE A 146 -36.28 7.81 18.42
N ASN A 147 -36.23 8.43 17.23
CA ASN A 147 -37.08 9.59 16.93
C ASN A 147 -38.57 9.24 17.00
N GLU A 148 -38.95 8.05 16.57
CA GLU A 148 -40.35 7.58 16.66
C GLU A 148 -40.77 7.35 18.11
N GLN A 149 -39.92 6.72 18.91
CA GLN A 149 -40.16 6.56 20.35
C GLN A 149 -40.29 7.91 21.06
N VAL A 150 -39.44 8.89 20.73
CA VAL A 150 -39.53 10.25 21.28
C VAL A 150 -40.84 10.91 20.90
N LYS A 151 -41.30 10.80 19.64
CA LYS A 151 -42.61 11.31 19.22
C LYS A 151 -43.75 10.65 20.00
N GLN A 152 -43.73 9.33 20.15
CA GLN A 152 -44.74 8.59 20.92
C GLN A 152 -44.77 9.05 22.39
N ILE A 153 -43.61 9.31 23.00
CA ILE A 153 -43.53 9.85 24.36
C ILE A 153 -44.12 11.26 24.41
N VAL A 154 -43.79 12.15 23.47
CA VAL A 154 -44.34 13.52 23.41
C VAL A 154 -45.87 13.49 23.24
N GLU A 155 -46.39 12.61 22.39
CA GLU A 155 -47.83 12.41 22.20
C GLU A 155 -48.50 11.85 23.45
N ALA A 156 -47.89 10.85 24.10
CA ALA A 156 -48.39 10.26 25.34
C ALA A 156 -48.44 11.31 26.47
N VAL A 157 -47.39 12.12 26.64
CA VAL A 157 -47.34 13.23 27.59
C VAL A 157 -48.41 14.27 27.27
N GLY A 158 -48.57 14.63 25.99
CA GLY A 158 -49.62 15.54 25.54
C GLY A 158 -51.03 15.03 25.84
N SER A 159 -51.29 13.74 25.61
CA SER A 159 -52.58 13.10 25.91
C SER A 159 -52.86 13.05 27.41
N SER A 160 -51.87 12.70 28.23
CA SER A 160 -51.99 12.67 29.70
C SER A 160 -52.30 14.06 30.27
N ASN A 161 -51.62 15.10 29.76
CA ASN A 161 -51.90 16.48 30.13
C ASN A 161 -53.34 16.89 29.77
N LYS A 162 -53.84 16.52 28.57
CA LYS A 162 -55.25 16.77 28.19
C LYS A 162 -56.24 16.07 29.11
N THR A 163 -56.03 14.79 29.42
CA THR A 163 -56.90 14.03 30.33
C THR A 163 -56.89 14.63 31.74
N THR A 164 -55.72 15.05 32.22
CA THR A 164 -55.57 15.71 33.53
C THR A 164 -56.31 17.06 33.55
N GLN A 165 -56.21 17.87 32.50
CA GLN A 165 -56.97 19.12 32.37
C GLN A 165 -58.48 18.89 32.30
N ASN A 166 -58.93 17.86 31.58
CA ASN A 166 -60.33 17.47 31.50
C ASN A 166 -60.85 16.99 32.87
N LEU A 167 -60.07 16.20 33.61
CA LEU A 167 -60.40 15.76 34.96
C LEU A 167 -60.47 16.94 35.95
N LEU A 168 -59.50 17.86 35.87
CA LEU A 168 -59.48 19.08 36.67
C LEU A 168 -60.72 19.94 36.39
N THR A 169 -61.12 20.03 35.12
CA THR A 169 -62.33 20.75 34.69
C THR A 169 -63.59 20.05 35.24
N ALA A 170 -63.68 18.72 35.15
CA ALA A 170 -64.80 17.94 35.68
C ALA A 170 -64.93 18.06 37.21
N LEU A 171 -63.81 18.06 37.94
CA LEU A 171 -63.79 18.29 39.39
C LEU A 171 -64.22 19.72 39.77
N ARG A 172 -63.87 20.72 38.95
CA ARG A 172 -64.26 22.11 39.19
C ARG A 172 -65.71 22.43 38.75
N ALA A 173 -66.25 21.68 37.80
CA ALA A 173 -67.52 22.00 37.12
C ALA A 173 -68.80 21.48 37.80
N SER A 174 -68.77 20.95 39.03
CA SER A 174 -69.99 20.43 39.67
C SER A 174 -70.51 21.26 40.87
N PRO A 175 -71.12 22.46 40.65
CA PRO A 175 -71.88 23.18 41.67
C PRO A 175 -73.11 22.40 42.20
N LYS A 176 -73.73 21.57 41.34
CA LYS A 176 -74.96 20.81 41.67
C LYS A 176 -74.75 19.74 42.75
N MET A 177 -73.55 19.13 42.82
CA MET A 177 -73.24 18.11 43.83
C MET A 177 -73.00 18.73 45.22
N ARG A 178 -72.46 19.94 45.30
CA ARG A 178 -72.18 20.63 46.57
C ARG A 178 -73.46 21.06 47.30
N GLY A 179 -74.47 21.54 46.56
CA GLY A 179 -75.77 21.91 47.14
C GLY A 179 -76.51 20.71 47.75
N ARG A 180 -76.57 19.60 47.01
CA ARG A 180 -77.27 18.38 47.44
C ARG A 180 -76.63 17.70 48.67
N TRP A 181 -75.30 17.81 48.83
CA TRP A 181 -74.60 17.32 50.02
C TRP A 181 -74.86 18.20 51.26
N GLY A 182 -74.98 19.52 51.07
CA GLY A 182 -75.35 20.45 52.15
C GLY A 182 -76.76 20.20 52.67
N GLU A 183 -77.73 20.00 51.76
CA GLU A 183 -79.12 19.63 52.10
C GLU A 183 -79.19 18.30 52.88
N GLN A 184 -78.48 17.27 52.41
CA GLN A 184 -78.45 15.96 53.08
C GLN A 184 -77.78 16.02 54.46
N THR A 185 -76.73 16.83 54.61
CA THR A 185 -76.04 17.02 55.90
C THR A 185 -76.95 17.73 56.90
N LEU A 186 -77.70 18.75 56.46
CA LEU A 186 -78.67 19.44 57.31
C LEU A 186 -79.76 18.49 57.81
N ARG A 187 -80.31 17.65 56.93
CA ARG A 187 -81.28 16.62 57.30
C ARG A 187 -80.73 15.68 58.38
N ASN A 188 -79.52 15.16 58.18
CA ASN A 188 -78.90 14.25 59.14
C ASN A 188 -78.69 14.91 60.52
N VAL A 189 -78.33 16.20 60.57
CA VAL A 189 -78.15 16.94 61.83
C VAL A 189 -79.49 17.13 62.56
N LEU A 190 -80.57 17.40 61.83
CA LEU A 190 -81.91 17.56 62.41
C LEU A 190 -82.44 16.24 62.98
N GLU A 191 -82.31 15.14 62.23
CA GLU A 191 -82.69 13.80 62.70
C GLU A 191 -81.88 13.39 63.95
N LEU A 192 -80.58 13.66 63.99
CA LEU A 192 -79.72 13.39 65.16
C LEU A 192 -80.09 14.23 66.39
N SER A 193 -80.65 15.42 66.20
CA SER A 193 -81.13 16.26 67.31
C SER A 193 -82.46 15.79 67.93
N GLY A 194 -83.00 14.66 67.46
CA GLY A 194 -84.23 14.06 67.96
C GLY A 194 -85.50 14.63 67.33
N LEU A 195 -85.38 15.46 66.30
CA LEU A 195 -86.50 16.00 65.53
C LEU A 195 -86.94 14.95 64.50
N SER A 196 -88.24 14.63 64.47
CA SER A 196 -88.79 13.69 63.50
C SER A 196 -89.19 14.39 62.22
N ALA A 197 -88.74 13.84 61.08
CA ALA A 197 -89.14 14.35 59.76
C ALA A 197 -90.67 14.30 59.61
N HIS A 198 -91.25 15.35 59.01
CA HIS A 198 -92.69 15.53 58.78
C HIS A 198 -93.56 15.82 60.02
N VAL A 199 -93.00 15.73 61.23
CA VAL A 199 -93.68 16.13 62.48
C VAL A 199 -93.05 17.42 63.01
N ASP A 200 -91.74 17.39 63.25
CA ASP A 200 -90.99 18.49 63.86
C ASP A 200 -90.26 19.35 62.83
N PHE A 201 -89.98 18.83 61.63
CA PHE A 201 -89.43 19.63 60.53
C PHE A 201 -89.93 19.19 59.14
N GLN A 202 -90.01 20.14 58.21
CA GLN A 202 -90.39 19.91 56.81
C GLN A 202 -89.38 20.56 55.85
N GLU A 203 -89.01 19.80 54.81
CA GLU A 203 -88.11 20.23 53.73
C GLU A 203 -88.93 20.77 52.55
N GLN A 204 -88.43 21.83 51.88
CA GLN A 204 -89.03 22.41 50.66
C GLN A 204 -90.47 22.94 50.80
N PHE A 205 -90.82 23.55 51.93
CA PHE A 205 -92.09 24.23 52.09
C PHE A 205 -92.01 25.66 51.50
N SER A 206 -92.87 26.01 50.53
CA SER A 206 -92.99 27.38 50.03
C SER A 206 -93.98 28.13 50.92
N THR A 207 -93.51 29.05 51.76
CA THR A 207 -94.38 29.89 52.59
C THR A 207 -94.31 31.35 52.13
N THR A 208 -95.37 32.10 52.39
CA THR A 208 -95.43 33.56 52.19
C THR A 208 -95.24 34.21 53.56
N ASP A 209 -94.43 35.26 53.68
CA ASP A 209 -94.38 36.01 54.95
C ASP A 209 -95.58 36.95 55.11
N GLY A 210 -95.65 37.63 56.26
CA GLY A 210 -96.68 38.63 56.56
C GLY A 210 -96.62 39.91 55.70
N GLU A 211 -95.63 40.07 54.82
CA GLU A 211 -95.49 41.18 53.86
C GLU A 211 -95.70 40.74 52.39
N GLY A 212 -96.13 39.49 52.15
CA GLY A 212 -96.52 39.01 50.82
C GLY A 212 -95.36 38.53 49.94
N ALA A 213 -94.14 38.43 50.46
CA ALA A 213 -92.99 37.93 49.71
C ALA A 213 -92.92 36.39 49.74
N ARG A 214 -92.68 35.76 48.59
CA ARG A 214 -92.60 34.30 48.45
C ARG A 214 -91.25 33.80 48.95
N LEU A 215 -91.21 33.22 50.16
CA LEU A 215 -90.04 32.59 50.72
C LEU A 215 -90.01 31.10 50.37
N ARG A 216 -88.87 30.67 49.82
CA ARG A 216 -88.48 29.25 49.78
C ARG A 216 -87.40 29.04 50.84
N PRO A 217 -87.78 28.78 52.10
CA PRO A 217 -86.83 28.27 53.10
C PRO A 217 -86.40 26.84 52.72
N ASP A 218 -85.16 26.50 53.05
CA ASP A 218 -84.60 25.16 52.81
C ASP A 218 -85.14 24.17 53.86
N VAL A 219 -85.45 24.64 55.07
CA VAL A 219 -86.11 23.85 56.13
C VAL A 219 -87.02 24.70 57.01
N VAL A 220 -88.11 24.12 57.50
CA VAL A 220 -89.00 24.70 58.52
C VAL A 220 -89.04 23.78 59.72
N ILE A 221 -88.80 24.30 60.92
CA ILE A 221 -88.80 23.56 62.19
C ILE A 221 -89.98 24.05 63.07
N ASN A 222 -90.83 23.13 63.50
CA ASN A 222 -91.97 23.36 64.37
C ASN A 222 -91.58 23.16 65.84
N LEU A 223 -91.96 24.10 66.70
CA LEU A 223 -91.68 24.07 68.14
C LEU A 223 -92.98 23.95 68.94
N PRO A 224 -92.94 23.31 70.13
CA PRO A 224 -94.10 23.24 71.01
C PRO A 224 -94.60 24.64 71.40
N GLY A 225 -95.92 24.85 71.28
CA GLY A 225 -96.59 26.13 71.52
C GLY A 225 -96.93 26.95 70.27
N GLY A 226 -96.97 26.34 69.07
CA GLY A 226 -97.42 27.00 67.83
C GLY A 226 -96.39 27.99 67.25
N ARG A 227 -95.10 27.79 67.53
CA ARG A 227 -94.00 28.61 66.99
C ARG A 227 -93.27 27.82 65.92
N CYS A 228 -92.82 28.49 64.87
CA CYS A 228 -91.99 27.90 63.82
C CYS A 228 -90.73 28.74 63.56
N ILE A 229 -89.64 28.06 63.21
CA ILE A 229 -88.37 28.66 62.78
C ILE A 229 -88.14 28.25 61.34
N VAL A 230 -87.82 29.22 60.48
CA VAL A 230 -87.46 28.96 59.08
C VAL A 230 -85.96 29.14 58.90
N GLY A 231 -85.32 28.19 58.23
CA GLY A 231 -83.89 28.17 57.98
C GLY A 231 -83.59 28.24 56.49
N ARG A 232 -82.59 29.06 56.11
CA ARG A 232 -81.98 29.05 54.78
C ARG A 232 -80.52 28.60 54.90
N LEU A 233 -80.10 27.71 54.01
CA LEU A 233 -78.74 27.22 53.92
C LEU A 233 -78.02 27.94 52.77
N GLU A 234 -77.11 28.85 53.12
CA GLU A 234 -76.30 29.57 52.14
C GLU A 234 -74.82 29.33 52.46
N GLY A 235 -74.06 28.84 51.48
CA GLY A 235 -72.61 28.65 51.63
C GLY A 235 -72.16 27.70 52.76
N GLY A 236 -73.04 26.81 53.25
CA GLY A 236 -72.73 25.90 54.36
C GLY A 236 -73.03 26.46 55.76
N ALA A 237 -73.63 27.65 55.86
CA ALA A 237 -74.13 28.20 57.12
C ALA A 237 -75.66 28.19 57.15
N LEU A 238 -76.24 27.84 58.31
CA LEU A 238 -77.67 27.86 58.54
C LEU A 238 -78.08 29.24 59.10
N GLY A 239 -78.70 30.07 58.26
CA GLY A 239 -79.31 31.32 58.69
C GLY A 239 -80.73 31.05 59.20
N LEU A 240 -80.97 31.31 60.48
CA LEU A 240 -82.27 31.12 61.12
C LEU A 240 -83.00 32.46 61.23
N SER A 241 -84.19 32.55 60.65
CA SER A 241 -85.11 33.68 60.87
C SER A 241 -86.34 33.22 61.63
N ARG A 242 -86.81 34.09 62.54
CA ARG A 242 -87.94 33.80 63.43
C ARG A 242 -89.23 34.07 62.65
N CYS A 243 -90.06 33.06 62.46
CA CYS A 243 -91.37 33.25 61.83
C CYS A 243 -92.40 33.62 62.89
N CYS A 244 -93.17 34.68 62.63
CA CYS A 244 -94.29 35.09 63.48
C CYS A 244 -95.47 34.12 63.31
N ARG A 245 -96.23 33.95 64.39
CA ARG A 245 -97.41 33.07 64.59
C ARG A 245 -98.17 32.69 63.32
N SER A 246 -98.37 31.39 63.10
CA SER A 246 -99.48 30.88 62.29
C SER A 246 -100.73 30.81 63.18
N ASP A 247 -101.58 31.83 63.12
CA ASP A 247 -102.96 31.70 63.57
C ASP A 247 -103.77 31.09 62.40
N GLY A 248 -104.49 29.99 62.67
CA GLY A 248 -105.65 29.47 61.92
C GLY A 248 -105.57 29.41 60.39
#